data_AF-A0A967QC11-F1
#
_entry.id   AF-A0A967QC11-F1
#
_cell.length_a   1.000
_cell.length_b   1.000
_cell.length_c   1.000
_cell.angle_alpha   90.00
_cell.angle_beta   90.00
_cell.angle_gamma   90.00
#
_symmetry.space_group_name_H-M   'P 1'
#
loop_
_entity.id
_entity.type
_entity.pdbx_description
1 polymer ?
#
loop_
_entity_poly.entity_id
_entity_poly.type
_entity_poly.pdbx_seq_one_letter_code
_entity_poly.pdbx_strand_id
1 'polypeptide(L)' 'HSGTLVSAEFEEGAALAFAGRVHTYEGWDMSDVVFGVRTAMLAGCHTVVLTNAAGGCGDGLEAGDLVRSATT' A
#
# COMPACT_ATOMS: atom_id res chain seq x y z
N HIS A 1 -8.81 8.59 0.32
CA HIS A 1 -8.50 7.82 1.54
C HIS A 1 -9.80 7.59 2.30
N SER A 2 -10.46 6.43 2.14
CA SER A 2 -11.72 6.18 2.85
C SER A 2 -11.50 5.80 4.32
N GLY A 3 -10.27 5.40 4.68
CA GLY A 3 -9.89 5.10 6.07
C GLY A 3 -10.42 3.76 6.55
N THR A 4 -10.70 2.82 5.65
CA THR A 4 -11.29 1.52 5.96
C THR A 4 -10.25 0.41 5.91
N LEU A 5 -10.34 -0.54 6.83
CA LEU A 5 -9.60 -1.80 6.79
C LEU A 5 -10.59 -2.93 6.47
N VAL A 6 -10.28 -3.75 5.47
CA VAL A 6 -11.09 -4.90 5.05
C VAL A 6 -10.26 -6.17 5.18
N SER A 7 -10.82 -7.19 5.83
CA SER A 7 -10.29 -8.55 5.77
C SER A 7 -10.99 -9.28 4.63
N ALA A 8 -10.21 -9.87 3.72
CA ALA A 8 -10.72 -10.61 2.58
C ALA A 8 -10.05 -11.98 2.52
N GLU A 9 -10.85 -13.03 2.36
CA GLU A 9 -10.37 -14.40 2.13
C GLU A 9 -10.41 -14.72 0.64
N PHE A 10 -9.45 -15.52 0.19
CA PHE A 10 -9.35 -16.07 -1.15
C PHE A 10 -8.82 -17.51 -1.06
N GLU A 11 -8.82 -18.24 -2.16
CA GLU A 11 -8.56 -19.70 -2.17
C GLU A 11 -7.22 -20.06 -1.50
N GLU A 12 -6.18 -19.25 -1.72
CA GLU A 12 -4.84 -19.50 -1.20
C GLU A 12 -4.50 -18.75 0.11
N GLY A 13 -5.44 -18.00 0.71
CA GLY A 13 -5.18 -17.31 1.97
C GLY A 13 -6.10 -16.14 2.30
N ALA A 14 -5.60 -15.22 3.12
CA ALA A 14 -6.33 -14.02 3.51
C ALA A 14 -5.46 -12.77 3.32
N ALA A 15 -6.11 -11.64 3.04
CA ALA A 15 -5.49 -10.34 2.88
C ALA A 15 -6.17 -9.29 3.77
N LEU A 16 -5.34 -8.40 4.32
CA LEU A 16 -5.78 -7.16 4.93
C LEU A 16 -5.62 -6.02 3.91
N ALA A 17 -6.74 -5.47 3.44
CA ALA A 17 -6.77 -4.37 2.49
C ALA A 17 -7.02 -3.04 3.20
N PHE A 18 -6.04 -2.14 3.12
CA PHE A 18 -6.13 -0.78 3.66
C PHE A 18 -6.62 0.18 2.57
N ALA A 19 -7.86 0.63 2.69
CA ALA A 19 -8.48 1.57 1.77
C ALA A 19 -8.08 3.02 2.10
N GLY A 20 -6.83 3.34 1.78
CA GLY A 20 -6.19 4.63 2.05
C GLY A 20 -5.02 4.52 3.00
N ARG A 21 -4.24 5.59 3.06
CA ARG A 21 -3.09 5.76 3.95
C ARG A 21 -2.90 7.24 4.25
N VAL A 22 -2.22 7.54 5.34
CA VAL A 22 -1.74 8.89 5.63
C VAL A 22 -0.32 9.07 5.09
N HIS A 23 0.06 10.31 4.84
CA HIS A 23 1.38 10.66 4.33
C HIS A 23 2.06 11.68 5.25
N THR A 24 3.40 11.72 5.20
CA THR A 24 4.18 12.71 5.98
C THR A 24 3.86 14.15 5.60
N TYR A 25 3.54 14.42 4.34
CA TYR A 25 3.14 15.76 3.89
C TYR A 25 1.80 16.23 4.48
N GLU A 26 1.02 15.33 5.10
CA GLU A 26 -0.21 15.68 5.84
C GLU A 26 0.10 16.06 7.30
N GLY A 27 1.37 16.05 7.73
CA GLY A 27 1.82 16.45 9.07
C GLY A 27 2.01 15.30 10.05
N TRP A 28 1.91 14.05 9.59
CA TRP A 28 2.08 12.86 10.43
C TRP A 28 3.55 12.45 10.58
N ASP A 29 3.90 11.95 11.77
CA ASP A 29 5.21 11.35 12.00
C ASP A 29 5.35 10.03 11.24
N MET A 30 6.61 9.66 10.93
CA MET A 30 6.89 8.40 10.23
C MET A 30 6.34 7.18 10.96
N SER A 31 6.27 7.21 12.29
CA SER A 31 5.68 6.14 13.10
C SER A 31 4.19 5.91 12.79
N ASP A 32 3.45 6.99 12.54
CA ASP A 32 2.01 6.94 12.25
C ASP A 32 1.78 6.47 10.80
N VAL A 33 2.59 6.98 9.86
CA VAL A 33 2.52 6.60 8.44
C VAL A 33 2.72 5.09 8.24
N VAL A 34 3.65 4.47 8.98
CA VAL A 34 3.94 3.03 8.86
C VAL A 34 3.11 2.16 9.81
N PHE A 35 2.25 2.74 10.64
CA PHE A 35 1.49 2.03 11.67
C PHE A 35 0.62 0.90 11.09
N GLY A 36 -0.06 1.14 9.97
CA GLY A 36 -0.90 0.14 9.31
C GLY A 36 -0.12 -1.09 8.86
N VAL A 37 1.07 -0.89 8.27
CA VAL A 37 1.96 -1.98 7.85
C VAL A 37 2.45 -2.79 9.06
N ARG A 38 2.89 -2.11 10.12
CA ARG A 38 3.32 -2.79 11.36
C ARG A 38 2.19 -3.60 12.00
N THR A 39 0.99 -3.04 12.02
CA THR A 39 -0.21 -3.73 12.53
C THR A 39 -0.52 -4.97 11.71
N ALA A 40 -0.46 -4.90 10.37
CA ALA A 40 -0.66 -6.06 9.51
C ALA A 40 0.39 -7.16 9.74
N MET A 41 1.66 -6.78 9.92
CA MET A 41 2.73 -7.73 10.24
C MET A 41 2.50 -8.42 11.59
N LEU A 42 2.07 -7.67 12.62
CA LEU A 42 1.72 -8.23 13.93
C LEU A 42 0.47 -9.12 13.87
N ALA A 43 -0.43 -8.88 12.93
CA ALA A 43 -1.59 -9.73 12.65
C ALA A 43 -1.24 -11.01 11.87
N GLY A 44 0.02 -11.21 11.48
CA GLY A 44 0.49 -12.42 10.79
C GLY A 44 0.73 -12.26 9.29
N CYS A 45 0.59 -11.06 8.72
CA CYS A 45 0.96 -10.84 7.31
C CYS A 45 2.48 -10.89 7.13
N HIS A 46 2.96 -11.80 6.29
CA HIS A 46 4.38 -11.91 5.92
C HIS A 46 4.73 -11.20 4.62
N THR A 47 3.73 -10.85 3.82
CA THR A 47 3.87 -10.16 2.53
C THR A 47 3.07 -8.88 2.56
N VAL A 48 3.68 -7.78 2.07
CA VAL A 48 3.03 -6.47 1.96
C VAL A 48 3.07 -6.03 0.50
N VAL A 49 1.89 -5.75 -0.06
CA VAL A 49 1.76 -5.16 -1.40
C VAL A 49 1.46 -3.66 -1.23
N LEU A 50 2.38 -2.82 -1.67
CA LEU A 50 2.23 -1.37 -1.64
C LEU A 50 1.80 -0.87 -3.03
N THR A 51 0.64 -0.23 -3.11
CA THR A 51 0.14 0.41 -4.33
C THR A 51 0.29 1.92 -4.20
N ASN A 52 0.54 2.65 -5.28
CA ASN A 52 0.50 4.11 -5.27
C ASN A 52 0.12 4.65 -6.65
N ALA A 53 -0.24 5.93 -6.70
CA ALA A 53 -0.26 6.69 -7.93
C ALA A 53 1.07 7.43 -8.06
N ALA A 54 1.71 7.32 -9.23
CA ALA A 54 2.94 8.00 -9.57
C ALA A 54 2.82 8.65 -10.95
N GLY A 55 3.55 9.73 -11.17
CA GLY A 55 3.77 10.26 -12.52
C GLY A 55 4.79 9.41 -13.26
N GLY A 56 4.49 9.02 -14.50
CA GLY A 56 5.44 8.31 -15.37
C GLY A 56 6.53 9.26 -15.87
N CYS A 57 7.80 8.86 -15.71
CA CYS A 57 8.95 9.60 -16.21
C CYS A 57 9.77 8.85 -17.27
N GLY A 58 9.42 7.59 -17.54
CA GLY A 58 10.01 6.79 -18.61
C GLY A 58 9.32 7.03 -19.95
N ASP A 59 10.07 6.84 -21.04
CA ASP A 59 9.53 6.95 -22.40
C ASP A 59 8.45 5.89 -22.64
N GLY A 60 7.36 6.31 -23.29
CA GLY A 60 6.27 5.43 -23.71
C GLY A 60 5.30 5.00 -22.59
N LEU A 61 5.42 5.55 -21.38
CA LEU A 61 4.42 5.33 -20.33
C LEU A 61 3.16 6.17 -20.58
N GLU A 62 2.00 5.55 -20.43
CA GLU A 62 0.69 6.18 -20.57
C GLU A 62 -0.10 6.19 -19.26
N ALA A 63 -1.09 7.09 -19.17
CA ALA A 63 -1.96 7.15 -18.01
C ALA A 63 -2.80 5.87 -17.89
N GLY A 64 -2.66 5.19 -16.75
CA GLY A 64 -3.34 3.91 -16.49
C GLY A 64 -2.42 2.69 -16.53
N ASP A 65 -1.17 2.86 -16.95
CA ASP A 65 -0.20 1.77 -16.96
C ASP A 65 0.08 1.24 -15.55
N LEU A 66 0.13 -0.09 -15.44
CA LEU A 66 0.57 -0.78 -14.22
C LEU A 66 2.08 -0.98 -14.26
N VAL A 67 2.78 -0.22 -13.43
CA VAL A 67 4.23 -0.27 -13.33
C VAL A 67 4.64 -0.93 -12.02
N ARG A 68 5.42 -2.01 -12.11
CA ARG A 68 6.06 -2.61 -10.93
C ARG A 68 7.17 -1.69 -10.45
N SER A 69 7.11 -1.25 -9.21
CA SER A 69 8.25 -0.58 -8.57
C SER A 69 9.40 -1.58 -8.45
N ALA A 70 10.52 -1.31 -9.13
CA ALA A 70 11.73 -2.11 -9.01
C ALA A 70 12.33 -1.91 -7.62
N THR A 71 12.52 -3.00 -6.87
CA THR A 71 13.36 -3.03 -5.68
C THR A 71 14.66 -3.72 -6.10
N THR A 72 15.79 -3.04 -5.88
CA THR A 72 17.12 -3.67 -5.99
C THR A 72 17.39 -4.47 -4.72
#